data_AF-A0A317J602-F1
#
_entry.id   AF-A0A317J602-F1
#
_cell.length_a   1.000
_cell.length_b   1.000
_cell.length_c   1.000
_cell.angle_alpha   90.00
_cell.angle_beta   90.00
_cell.angle_gamma   90.00
#
_symmetry.space_group_name_H-M   'P 1'
#
loop_
_entity.id
_entity.type
_entity.pdbx_description
1 polymer ?
#
loop_
_entity_poly.entity_id
_entity_poly.type
_entity_poly.pdbx_seq_one_letter_code
_entity_poly.pdbx_strand_id
1 'polypeptide(L)'
;MAANKLPERQELENLWRGHLREARVRYEEASRLFRATWGEHFERRLTEDPTFAIQNARQAEVKALNEYVRVLKIFTDLVLHGKVPDVEDQK
;
A
#
# COMPACT_ATOMS: atom_id res chain seq x y z
N MET A 1 -23.24 8.80 -27.08
CA MET A 1 -21.92 8.14 -27.09
C MET A 1 -20.97 9.01 -26.27
N ALA A 2 -20.77 8.69 -24.99
CA ALA A 2 -19.84 9.43 -24.15
C ALA A 2 -18.42 9.04 -24.58
N ALA A 3 -17.71 9.96 -25.23
CA ALA A 3 -16.28 9.81 -25.46
C ALA A 3 -15.62 9.78 -24.08
N ASN A 4 -15.22 8.59 -23.64
CA ASN A 4 -14.38 8.39 -22.48
C ASN A 4 -13.03 9.05 -22.80
N LYS A 5 -12.93 10.37 -22.61
CA LYS A 5 -11.68 11.10 -22.73
C LYS A 5 -10.77 10.50 -21.67
N LEU A 6 -9.76 9.75 -22.12
CA LEU A 6 -8.67 9.34 -21.24
C LEU A 6 -8.21 10.59 -20.48
N PRO A 7 -8.15 10.57 -19.14
CA PRO A 7 -7.68 11.71 -18.39
C PRO A 7 -6.33 12.15 -18.96
N GLU A 8 -6.12 13.46 -19.08
CA GLU A 8 -4.85 13.97 -19.59
C GLU A 8 -3.72 13.38 -18.74
N ARG A 9 -2.56 13.11 -19.34
CA ARG A 9 -1.43 12.44 -18.66
C ARG A 9 -1.13 13.04 -17.27
N GLN A 10 -1.26 14.36 -17.16
CA GLN A 10 -1.09 15.10 -15.90
C GLN A 10 -2.13 14.73 -14.83
N GLU A 11 -3.39 14.50 -15.21
CA GLU A 11 -4.47 14.06 -14.32
C GLU A 11 -4.23 12.63 -13.82
N LEU A 12 -3.81 11.73 -14.73
CA LEU A 12 -3.40 10.37 -14.36
C LEU A 12 -2.23 10.38 -13.37
N GLU A 13 -1.19 11.18 -13.65
CA GLU A 13 -0.05 11.30 -12.74
C GLU A 13 -0.45 11.81 -11.36
N ASN A 14 -1.37 12.79 -11.30
CA ASN A 14 -1.88 13.34 -10.05
C ASN A 14 -2.71 12.31 -9.26
N LEU A 15 -3.56 11.56 -9.96
CA LEU A 15 -4.36 10.47 -9.39
C LEU A 15 -3.44 9.39 -8.78
N TRP A 16 -2.49 8.88 -9.56
CA TRP A 16 -1.57 7.83 -9.12
C TRP A 16 -0.61 8.31 -8.03
N ARG A 17 -0.22 9.58 -8.04
CA ARG A 17 0.50 10.20 -6.93
C ARG A 17 -0.35 10.27 -5.65
N GLY A 18 -1.67 10.47 -5.78
CA GLY A 18 -2.63 10.36 -4.68
C GLY A 18 -2.64 8.95 -4.08
N HIS A 19 -2.86 7.94 -4.92
CA HIS A 19 -2.85 6.53 -4.49
C HIS A 19 -1.52 6.12 -3.87
N LEU A 20 -0.38 6.57 -4.41
CA LEU A 20 0.93 6.24 -3.87
C LEU A 20 1.11 6.79 -2.45
N ARG A 21 0.64 8.02 -2.20
CA ARG A 21 0.67 8.62 -0.86
C ARG A 21 -0.23 7.86 0.10
N GLU A 22 -1.44 7.53 -0.32
CA GLU A 22 -2.39 6.77 0.50
C GLU A 22 -1.85 5.37 0.86
N ALA A 23 -1.35 4.62 -0.13
CA ALA A 23 -0.77 3.30 0.08
C ALA A 23 0.47 3.35 0.99
N ARG A 24 1.29 4.40 0.85
CA ARG A 24 2.43 4.63 1.73
C ARG A 24 2.00 4.85 3.19
N VAL A 25 1.02 5.73 3.41
CA VAL A 25 0.50 6.01 4.76
C VAL A 25 -0.05 4.73 5.40
N ARG A 26 -0.84 3.94 4.66
CA ARG A 26 -1.37 2.65 5.14
C ARG A 26 -0.27 1.66 5.51
N TYR A 27 0.79 1.58 4.70
CA TYR A 27 1.96 0.75 5.00
C TYR A 27 2.68 1.22 6.26
N GLU A 28 2.93 2.52 6.40
CA GLU A 28 3.60 3.10 7.57
C GLU A 28 2.78 2.85 8.85
N GLU A 29 1.45 2.99 8.79
CA GLU A 29 0.54 2.67 9.89
C GLU A 29 0.58 1.19 10.26
N ALA A 30 0.48 0.29 9.28
CA ALA A 30 0.53 -1.15 9.50
C ALA A 30 1.88 -1.59 10.08
N SER A 31 2.99 -1.01 9.60
CA SER A 31 4.32 -1.28 10.14
C SER A 31 4.49 -0.78 11.56
N ARG A 32 3.92 0.40 11.88
CA ARG A 32 3.91 0.92 13.26
C ARG A 32 3.14 -0.01 14.19
N LEU A 33 1.97 -0.51 13.77
CA LEU A 33 1.17 -1.45 14.55
C LEU A 33 1.90 -2.77 14.76
N PHE A 34 2.49 -3.34 13.71
CA PHE A 34 3.29 -4.56 13.83
C PHE A 34 4.44 -4.40 14.82
N ARG A 35 5.20 -3.30 14.75
CA ARG A 35 6.29 -3.02 15.70
C ARG A 35 5.80 -2.82 17.13
N ALA A 36 4.65 -2.16 17.31
CA ALA A 36 4.06 -1.99 18.64
C ALA A 36 3.63 -3.33 19.23
N THR A 37 2.89 -4.15 18.48
CA THR A 37 2.49 -5.51 18.90
C THR A 37 3.71 -6.39 19.18
N TRP A 38 4.73 -6.32 18.32
CA TRP A 38 5.98 -7.05 18.53
C TRP A 38 6.71 -6.61 19.81
N GLY A 39 6.88 -5.30 20.01
CA GLY A 39 7.51 -4.74 21.20
C GLY A 39 6.76 -5.08 22.49
N GLU A 40 5.43 -4.93 22.50
CA GLU A 40 4.60 -5.26 23.67
C GLU A 40 4.70 -6.72 24.08
N HIS A 41 4.77 -7.66 23.13
CA HIS A 41 4.83 -9.08 23.44
C HIS A 41 6.24 -9.56 23.81
N PHE A 42 7.27 -9.15 23.05
CA PHE A 42 8.63 -9.61 23.28
C PHE A 42 9.30 -8.90 24.46
N GLU A 43 9.07 -7.59 24.65
CA GLU A 43 9.69 -6.84 25.74
C GLU A 43 9.03 -7.12 27.09
N ARG A 44 7.70 -7.34 27.12
CA ARG A 44 6.99 -7.61 28.38
C ARG A 44 6.94 -9.09 28.78
N ARG A 45 7.51 -10.01 27.99
CA ARG A 45 7.44 -11.48 28.21
C ARG A 45 6.02 -11.95 28.56
N LEU A 46 5.01 -11.43 27.85
CA LEU A 46 3.63 -11.85 28.07
C LEU A 46 3.50 -13.32 27.63
N THR A 47 3.10 -14.18 28.57
CA THR A 47 3.03 -15.64 28.43
C THR A 47 1.77 -16.14 27.72
N GLU A 48 0.83 -15.27 27.39
CA GLU A 48 -0.35 -15.61 26.60
C GLU A 48 0.01 -15.64 25.12
N ASP A 49 -0.25 -16.78 24.45
CA ASP A 49 0.16 -17.09 23.08
C ASP A 49 -0.04 -15.90 22.11
N PRO A 50 1.01 -15.08 21.88
CA PRO A 50 0.90 -13.84 21.13
C PRO A 50 0.92 -14.08 19.63
N THR A 51 1.06 -15.36 19.23
CA THR A 51 1.28 -15.81 17.87
C THR A 51 0.17 -15.32 16.95
N PHE A 52 -1.09 -15.34 17.40
CA PHE A 52 -2.22 -14.89 16.58
C PHE A 52 -2.22 -13.38 16.32
N ALA A 53 -1.99 -12.56 17.35
CA ALA A 53 -1.95 -11.10 17.23
C ALA A 53 -0.77 -10.64 16.35
N ILE A 54 0.41 -11.23 16.57
CA ILE A 54 1.62 -10.97 15.77
C ILE A 54 1.42 -11.42 14.32
N GLN A 55 0.83 -12.60 14.09
CA GLN A 55 0.54 -13.09 12.74
C GLN A 55 -0.43 -12.16 12.00
N ASN A 56 -1.50 -11.72 12.65
CA ASN A 56 -2.45 -10.79 12.05
C ASN A 56 -1.81 -9.44 11.72
N ALA A 57 -1.04 -8.87 12.65
CA ALA A 57 -0.34 -7.61 12.41
C ALA A 57 0.68 -7.73 11.26
N ARG A 58 1.40 -8.85 11.19
CA ARG A 58 2.32 -9.15 10.10
C ARG A 58 1.61 -9.31 8.75
N GLN A 59 0.47 -10.00 8.72
CA GLN A 59 -0.32 -10.14 7.50
C GLN A 59 -0.84 -8.79 7.00
N ALA A 60 -1.29 -7.93 7.92
CA ALA A 60 -1.71 -6.57 7.58
C ALA A 60 -0.56 -5.73 7.01
N GLU A 61 0.63 -5.79 7.63
CA GLU A 61 1.84 -5.11 7.13
C GLU A 61 2.23 -5.60 5.73
N VAL A 62 2.27 -6.92 5.51
CA VAL A 62 2.61 -7.51 4.20
C VAL A 62 1.58 -7.11 3.13
N LYS A 63 0.30 -7.12 3.46
CA LYS A 63 -0.75 -6.69 2.54
C LYS A 63 -0.59 -5.22 2.14
N ALA A 64 -0.34 -4.35 3.11
CA ALA A 64 -0.14 -2.92 2.85
C ALA A 64 1.15 -2.65 2.06
N LEU A 65 2.22 -3.39 2.33
CA LEU A 65 3.48 -3.31 1.59
C LEU A 65 3.29 -3.74 0.12
N ASN A 66 2.61 -4.85 -0.12
CA ASN A 66 2.34 -5.33 -1.48
C ASN A 66 1.54 -4.30 -2.29
N GLU A 67 0.55 -3.67 -1.65
CA GLU A 67 -0.23 -2.61 -2.29
C GLU A 67 0.63 -1.37 -2.59
N TYR A 68 1.45 -0.93 -1.63
CA TYR A 68 2.37 0.18 -1.82
C TYR A 68 3.35 -0.08 -2.98
N VAL A 69 3.93 -1.28 -3.06
CA VAL A 69 4.85 -1.67 -4.13
C VAL A 69 4.14 -1.74 -5.48
N ARG A 70 2.91 -2.28 -5.55
CA ARG A 70 2.08 -2.31 -6.76
C ARG A 70 1.85 -0.90 -7.29
N VAL A 71 1.35 -0.01 -6.44
CA VAL A 71 1.05 1.39 -6.80
C VAL A 71 2.31 2.15 -7.18
N LEU A 72 3.43 1.92 -6.47
CA LEU A 72 4.73 2.52 -6.80
C LEU A 72 5.20 2.09 -8.19
N LYS A 73 5.07 0.82 -8.54
CA LYS A 73 5.42 0.30 -9.85
C LYS A 73 4.59 0.97 -10.95
N ILE A 74 3.28 1.02 -10.77
CA ILE A 74 2.35 1.66 -11.72
C ILE A 74 2.69 3.14 -11.91
N PHE A 75 2.87 3.88 -10.82
CA PHE A 75 3.24 5.30 -10.88
C PHE A 75 4.58 5.49 -11.59
N THR A 76 5.56 4.62 -11.32
CA THR A 76 6.87 4.68 -11.97
C THR A 76 6.78 4.38 -13.46
N ASP A 77 6.01 3.36 -13.85
CA ASP A 77 5.74 3.02 -15.25
C ASP A 77 5.01 4.16 -15.99
N LEU A 78 4.08 4.84 -15.34
CA LEU A 78 3.36 6.00 -15.89
C LEU A 78 4.28 7.22 -16.08
N VAL A 79 5.06 7.57 -15.06
CA VAL A 79 5.89 8.79 -15.07
C VAL A 79 7.14 8.61 -15.92
N LEU A 80 7.86 7.50 -15.77
CA LEU A 80 9.15 7.27 -16.46
C LEU A 80 8.98 6.64 -17.85
N HIS A 81 8.01 5.74 -18.01
CA HIS A 81 7.85 4.99 -19.26
C HIS A 81 6.63 5.41 -20.08
N GLY A 82 5.78 6.31 -19.56
CA GLY A 82 4.56 6.76 -20.24
C GLY A 82 3.52 5.65 -20.40
N LYS A 83 3.63 4.54 -19.66
CA LYS A 83 2.68 3.44 -19.73
C LYS A 83 1.41 3.83 -18.99
N VAL A 84 0.28 3.86 -19.69
CA VAL A 84 -1.02 4.07 -19.06
C VAL A 84 -1.40 2.76 -18.34
N PRO A 85 -1.70 2.81 -17.02
CA PRO A 85 -2.12 1.63 -16.27
C PRO A 85 -3.43 1.04 -16.81
N ASP A 86 -3.54 -0.28 -16.77
CA ASP A 86 -4.72 -0.98 -17.26
C ASP A 86 -5.91 -0.76 -16.30
N VAL A 87 -7.12 -1.07 -16.76
CA VAL A 87 -8.35 -0.98 -15.93
C VAL A 87 -8.27 -1.95 -14.75
N GLU A 88 -7.56 -3.06 -14.90
CA GLU A 88 -7.31 -4.01 -13.80
C GLU A 88 -6.39 -3.44 -12.71
N ASP A 89 -5.51 -2.50 -13.06
CA ASP A 89 -4.66 -1.80 -12.10
C ASP A 89 -5.44 -0.78 -11.26
N GLN A 90 -6.64 -0.37 -11.72
CA GLN A 90 -7.51 0.60 -11.03
C GLN A 90 -8.40 -0.03 -9.94
N LYS A 91 -8.39 -1.37 -9.80
CA LYS A 91 -9.12 -2.11 -8.75
C LYS A 91 -8.20 -2.51 -7.60
#